data_AF-A0A7L3UME3-F1
#
_entry.id   AF-A0A7L3UME3-F1
#
_cell.length_a   1.000
_cell.length_b   1.000
_cell.length_c   1.000
_cell.angle_alpha   90.00
_cell.angle_beta   90.00
_cell.angle_gamma   90.00
#
_symmetry.space_group_name_H-M   'P 1'
#
loop_
_entity.id
_entity.type
_entity.pdbx_description
1 polymer ?
#
loop_
_entity_poly.entity_id
_entity_poly.type
_entity_poly.pdbx_seq_one_letter_code
_entity_poly.pdbx_strand_id
1 'polypeptide(L)'
;AGNCWLRQARNGRCQVLYKTDLSKEECCKSGRLTTSWTEEDVNDNTLFKWMIFNGGAPNCIPCKETCENVDCGPGKKCKMNKKNKPRCVCAPDCSNITWKGPVCGLDGKTYRNECALLKARCKEQPELEVQYQGKCKKTCRDVLCPGSSTCVVDQTNNAYCVTCNRICPEPTSHEQYLCGNDGITYASACHLRKATCLLGRSIGLAYEGKCI
;
A
#
# COMPACT_ATOMS: atom_id res chain seq x y z
N ALA A 1 -31.26 -13.92 -21.49
CA ALA A 1 -30.41 -13.31 -20.46
C ALA A 1 -29.08 -14.04 -20.44
N GLY A 2 -28.01 -13.44 -19.90
CA GLY A 2 -26.67 -14.00 -19.90
C GLY A 2 -25.96 -13.82 -18.55
N ASN A 3 -24.63 -13.96 -18.56
CA ASN A 3 -23.80 -13.99 -17.36
C ASN A 3 -22.88 -12.77 -17.26
N CYS A 4 -22.79 -12.19 -16.07
CA CYS A 4 -21.97 -11.02 -15.77
C CYS A 4 -20.73 -11.41 -14.97
N TRP A 5 -19.57 -10.87 -15.37
CA TRP A 5 -18.25 -11.28 -14.90
C TRP A 5 -17.43 -10.10 -14.42
N LEU A 6 -16.63 -10.29 -13.37
CA LEU A 6 -15.84 -9.20 -12.81
C LEU A 6 -14.62 -8.82 -13.66
N ARG A 7 -14.09 -9.73 -14.49
CA ARG A 7 -12.92 -9.44 -15.33
C ARG A 7 -12.83 -10.29 -16.60
N GLN A 8 -12.23 -9.71 -17.63
CA GLN A 8 -11.65 -10.45 -18.76
C GLN A 8 -10.18 -10.78 -18.46
N ALA A 9 -9.83 -12.06 -18.52
CA ALA A 9 -8.47 -12.54 -18.33
C ALA A 9 -7.57 -12.24 -19.55
N ARG A 10 -6.26 -12.48 -19.41
CA ARG A 10 -5.28 -12.20 -20.48
C ARG A 10 -5.53 -13.02 -21.76
N ASN A 11 -6.10 -14.21 -21.62
CA ASN A 11 -6.54 -15.08 -22.71
C ASN A 11 -7.84 -14.62 -23.38
N GLY A 12 -8.41 -13.48 -22.98
CA GLY A 12 -9.66 -12.96 -23.53
C GLY A 12 -10.93 -13.59 -22.97
N ARG A 13 -10.82 -14.54 -22.04
CA ARG A 13 -11.98 -15.23 -21.43
C ARG A 13 -12.51 -14.52 -20.19
N CYS A 14 -13.79 -14.71 -19.91
CA CYS A 14 -14.46 -14.12 -18.76
C CYS A 14 -14.19 -14.95 -17.50
N GLN A 15 -13.89 -14.28 -16.39
CA GLN A 15 -13.57 -14.92 -15.12
C GLN A 15 -14.23 -14.18 -13.95
N VAL A 16 -14.44 -14.93 -12.87
CA VAL A 16 -15.06 -14.47 -11.62
C VAL A 16 -16.51 -14.02 -11.89
N LEU A 17 -17.40 -15.01 -11.93
CA LEU A 17 -18.83 -14.82 -12.09
C LEU A 17 -19.33 -13.89 -10.97
N TYR A 18 -20.09 -12.85 -11.35
CA TYR A 18 -20.67 -11.88 -10.44
C TYR A 18 -22.16 -12.12 -10.24
N LYS A 19 -22.89 -12.26 -11.35
CA LYS A 19 -24.34 -12.48 -11.40
C LYS A 19 -24.71 -13.25 -12.66
N THR A 20 -25.73 -14.10 -12.56
CA THR A 20 -26.37 -14.82 -13.66
C THR A 20 -27.67 -14.12 -14.04
N ASP A 21 -28.31 -14.57 -15.13
CA ASP A 21 -29.62 -14.10 -15.59
C ASP A 21 -29.72 -12.56 -15.71
N LEU A 22 -28.72 -11.95 -16.34
CA LEU A 22 -28.67 -10.51 -16.60
C LEU A 22 -28.57 -10.20 -18.09
N SER A 23 -29.28 -9.16 -18.51
CA SER A 23 -29.02 -8.51 -19.80
C SER A 23 -27.61 -7.88 -19.83
N LYS A 24 -27.10 -7.62 -21.03
CA LYS A 24 -25.81 -6.94 -21.21
C LYS A 24 -25.88 -5.53 -20.62
N GLU A 25 -27.00 -4.85 -20.80
CA GLU A 25 -27.26 -3.49 -20.33
C GLU A 25 -27.20 -3.43 -18.80
N GLU A 26 -27.84 -4.36 -18.11
CA GLU A 26 -27.82 -4.44 -16.64
C GLU A 26 -26.41 -4.75 -16.10
N CYS A 27 -25.71 -5.70 -16.72
CA CYS A 27 -24.33 -6.02 -16.35
C CYS A 27 -23.38 -4.83 -16.55
N CYS A 28 -23.56 -4.10 -17.66
CA CYS A 28 -22.67 -3.02 -18.08
C CYS A 28 -23.07 -1.62 -17.59
N LYS A 29 -24.13 -1.52 -16.79
CA LYS A 29 -24.64 -0.26 -16.20
C LYS A 29 -23.62 0.42 -15.29
N SER A 30 -22.77 -0.34 -14.62
CA SER A 30 -21.73 0.23 -13.75
C SER A 30 -20.57 0.86 -14.54
N GLY A 31 -19.90 1.84 -13.94
CA GLY A 31 -18.66 2.44 -14.47
C GLY A 31 -17.42 1.56 -14.34
N ARG A 32 -17.56 0.32 -13.84
CA ARG A 32 -16.44 -0.57 -13.52
C ARG A 32 -15.74 -1.06 -14.78
N LEU A 33 -14.48 -0.68 -14.93
CA LEU A 33 -13.67 -0.92 -16.13
C LEU A 33 -13.62 -2.38 -16.60
N THR A 34 -13.44 -3.33 -15.67
CA THR A 34 -13.12 -4.72 -16.04
C THR A 34 -14.34 -5.60 -16.21
N THR A 35 -15.54 -5.11 -15.88
CA THR A 35 -16.77 -5.88 -15.99
C THR A 35 -16.97 -6.35 -17.43
N SER A 36 -17.37 -7.61 -17.59
CA SER A 36 -17.55 -8.26 -18.88
C SER A 36 -18.79 -9.14 -18.84
N TRP A 37 -19.34 -9.48 -20.00
CA TRP A 37 -20.59 -10.19 -20.14
C TRP A 37 -20.46 -11.32 -21.16
N THR A 38 -21.25 -12.38 -20.98
CA THR A 38 -21.40 -13.47 -21.96
C THR A 38 -22.88 -13.75 -22.18
N GLU A 39 -23.26 -14.02 -23.43
CA GLU A 39 -24.66 -14.22 -23.83
C GLU A 39 -25.24 -15.55 -23.37
N GLU A 40 -24.45 -16.62 -23.41
CA GLU A 40 -24.92 -17.95 -23.04
C GLU A 40 -25.22 -18.03 -21.54
N ASP A 41 -26.47 -18.37 -21.23
CA ASP A 41 -26.86 -18.86 -19.93
C ASP A 41 -26.72 -20.39 -19.91
N VAL A 42 -25.75 -20.89 -19.15
CA VAL A 42 -25.41 -22.31 -19.10
C VAL A 42 -25.50 -22.81 -17.68
N ASN A 43 -25.84 -24.09 -17.52
CA ASN A 43 -25.94 -24.71 -16.20
C ASN A 43 -24.61 -24.67 -15.42
N ASP A 44 -24.71 -24.84 -14.10
CA ASP A 44 -23.58 -24.76 -13.18
C ASP A 44 -22.42 -25.70 -13.55
N ASN A 45 -22.73 -26.90 -14.07
CA ASN A 45 -21.73 -27.87 -14.52
C ASN A 45 -20.90 -27.34 -15.70
N THR A 46 -21.54 -26.62 -16.62
CA THR A 46 -20.87 -26.03 -17.78
C THR A 46 -20.04 -24.80 -17.38
N LEU A 47 -20.60 -23.94 -16.52
CA LEU A 47 -19.85 -22.82 -15.94
C LEU A 47 -18.60 -23.32 -15.21
N PHE A 48 -18.76 -24.35 -14.38
CA PHE A 48 -17.65 -24.99 -13.67
C PHE A 48 -16.60 -25.52 -14.65
N LYS A 49 -17.04 -26.25 -15.69
CA LYS A 49 -16.12 -26.80 -16.70
C LYS A 49 -15.30 -25.72 -17.38
N TRP A 50 -15.93 -24.60 -17.76
CA TRP A 50 -15.24 -23.48 -18.38
C TRP A 50 -14.25 -22.79 -17.46
N MET A 51 -14.66 -22.53 -16.21
CA MET A 51 -13.83 -21.84 -15.23
C MET A 51 -12.59 -22.65 -14.85
N ILE A 52 -12.75 -23.97 -14.65
CA ILE A 52 -11.68 -24.85 -14.15
C ILE A 52 -10.81 -25.41 -15.27
N PHE A 53 -11.41 -25.94 -16.34
CA PHE A 53 -10.66 -26.67 -17.37
C PHE A 53 -10.30 -25.82 -18.58
N ASN A 54 -11.07 -24.76 -18.87
CA ASN A 54 -10.87 -23.95 -20.08
C ASN A 54 -10.35 -22.53 -19.81
N GLY A 55 -10.00 -22.23 -18.57
CA GLY A 55 -9.42 -20.93 -18.17
C GLY A 55 -10.38 -19.74 -18.26
N GLY A 56 -11.70 -19.99 -18.25
CA GLY A 56 -12.77 -19.00 -18.23
C GLY A 56 -13.89 -19.25 -19.25
N ALA A 57 -14.95 -18.47 -19.14
CA ALA A 57 -16.08 -18.51 -20.08
C ALA A 57 -15.66 -17.95 -21.46
N PRO A 58 -16.07 -18.61 -22.56
CA PRO A 58 -15.80 -18.17 -23.92
C PRO A 58 -16.65 -16.92 -24.28
N ASN A 59 -16.45 -16.38 -25.49
CA ASN A 59 -17.27 -15.30 -26.05
C ASN A 59 -17.44 -14.09 -25.11
N CYS A 60 -16.37 -13.74 -24.41
CA CYS A 60 -16.38 -12.72 -23.38
C CYS A 60 -16.37 -11.32 -23.98
N ILE A 61 -17.44 -10.57 -23.73
CA ILE A 61 -17.66 -9.22 -24.24
C ILE A 61 -17.35 -8.21 -23.12
N PRO A 62 -16.29 -7.39 -23.24
CA PRO A 62 -16.01 -6.36 -22.24
C PRO A 62 -17.11 -5.29 -22.25
N CYS A 63 -17.55 -4.85 -21.07
CA CYS A 63 -18.55 -3.79 -20.96
C CYS A 63 -18.04 -2.40 -21.35
N LYS A 64 -16.71 -2.21 -21.37
CA LYS A 64 -16.04 -0.94 -21.64
C LYS A 64 -14.95 -1.17 -22.68
N GLU A 65 -15.20 -0.71 -23.90
CA GLU A 65 -14.24 -0.73 -25.01
C GLU A 65 -13.44 0.56 -25.12
N THR A 66 -13.97 1.65 -24.58
CA THR A 66 -13.35 2.98 -24.52
C THR A 66 -13.25 3.45 -23.07
N CYS A 67 -12.70 4.65 -22.88
CA CYS A 67 -12.69 5.31 -21.57
C CYS A 67 -14.00 6.04 -21.23
N GLU A 68 -15.01 5.98 -22.10
CA GLU A 68 -16.30 6.61 -21.88
C GLU A 68 -17.04 5.92 -20.72
N ASN A 69 -17.58 6.71 -19.79
CA ASN A 69 -18.27 6.23 -18.59
C ASN A 69 -17.46 5.23 -17.73
N VAL A 70 -16.13 5.30 -17.77
CA VAL A 70 -15.25 4.50 -16.90
C VAL A 70 -14.97 5.28 -15.62
N ASP A 71 -15.32 4.67 -14.48
CA ASP A 71 -14.92 5.14 -13.16
C ASP A 71 -13.69 4.36 -12.67
N CYS A 72 -12.58 5.07 -12.50
CA CYS A 72 -11.32 4.51 -12.01
C CYS A 72 -11.12 4.70 -10.49
N GLY A 73 -12.02 5.41 -9.82
CA GLY A 73 -11.86 5.83 -8.43
C GLY A 73 -10.82 6.94 -8.24
N PRO A 74 -10.57 7.33 -6.97
CA PRO A 74 -9.72 8.47 -6.64
C PRO A 74 -8.27 8.25 -7.05
N GLY A 75 -7.62 9.34 -7.52
CA GLY A 75 -6.20 9.34 -7.90
C GLY A 75 -5.85 8.50 -9.15
N LYS A 76 -6.85 8.07 -9.92
CA LYS A 76 -6.68 7.32 -11.17
C LYS A 76 -7.46 7.99 -12.31
N LYS A 77 -6.96 7.82 -13.53
CA LYS A 77 -7.62 8.27 -14.75
C LYS A 77 -7.64 7.15 -15.78
N CYS A 78 -8.69 7.09 -16.60
CA CYS A 78 -8.72 6.14 -17.71
C CYS A 78 -7.84 6.63 -18.86
N LYS A 79 -7.04 5.72 -19.42
CA LYS A 79 -6.25 5.94 -20.63
C LYS A 79 -6.30 4.72 -21.54
N MET A 80 -6.38 4.95 -22.85
CA MET A 80 -6.23 3.89 -23.85
C MET A 80 -4.78 3.40 -23.90
N ASN A 81 -4.58 2.08 -23.87
CA ASN A 81 -3.25 1.48 -24.01
C ASN A 81 -2.89 1.27 -25.50
N LYS A 82 -1.68 0.77 -25.76
CA LYS A 82 -1.19 0.49 -27.13
C LYS A 82 -2.01 -0.55 -27.93
N LYS A 83 -2.92 -1.28 -27.27
CA LYS A 83 -3.80 -2.29 -27.87
C LYS A 83 -5.25 -1.80 -27.97
N ASN A 84 -5.48 -0.48 -27.89
CA ASN A 84 -6.81 0.14 -27.86
C ASN A 84 -7.74 -0.46 -26.80
N LYS A 85 -7.21 -0.85 -25.63
CA LYS A 85 -8.03 -1.25 -24.47
C LYS A 85 -7.95 -0.19 -23.36
N PRO A 86 -9.07 0.15 -22.71
CA PRO A 86 -9.10 1.13 -21.64
C PRO A 86 -8.39 0.59 -20.39
N ARG A 87 -7.63 1.45 -19.72
CA ARG A 87 -6.88 1.13 -18.50
C ARG A 87 -6.94 2.28 -17.50
N CYS A 88 -7.29 1.97 -16.25
CA CYS A 88 -7.13 2.90 -15.15
C CYS A 88 -5.65 2.99 -14.76
N VAL A 89 -5.07 4.18 -14.90
CA VAL A 89 -3.68 4.47 -14.57
C VAL A 89 -3.62 5.46 -13.41
N CYS A 90 -2.59 5.33 -12.57
CA CYS A 90 -2.35 6.25 -11.46
C CYS A 90 -2.04 7.65 -11.96
N ALA A 91 -2.86 8.60 -11.52
CA ALA A 91 -2.79 10.01 -11.83
C ALA A 91 -3.11 10.82 -10.56
N PRO A 92 -2.26 10.74 -9.52
CA PRO A 92 -2.43 11.57 -8.32
C PRO A 92 -2.34 13.05 -8.68
N ASP A 93 -3.04 13.88 -7.92
CA ASP A 93 -2.87 15.34 -8.01
C ASP A 93 -1.50 15.73 -7.44
N CYS A 94 -0.73 16.47 -8.23
CA CYS A 94 0.61 16.92 -7.88
C CYS A 94 0.74 18.45 -7.94
N SER A 95 -0.38 19.17 -8.07
CA SER A 95 -0.42 20.62 -8.30
C SER A 95 -0.02 21.40 -7.03
N ASN A 96 -0.48 20.93 -5.87
CA ASN A 96 -0.27 21.60 -4.57
C ASN A 96 1.02 21.18 -3.85
N ILE A 97 1.91 20.45 -4.51
CA ILE A 97 3.19 20.01 -3.94
C ILE A 97 4.19 21.17 -4.03
N THR A 98 4.56 21.74 -2.89
CA THR A 98 5.52 22.87 -2.81
C THR A 98 6.96 22.40 -2.95
N TRP A 99 7.33 21.28 -2.32
CA TRP A 99 8.68 20.72 -2.40
C TRP A 99 8.94 20.03 -3.75
N LYS A 100 9.87 20.56 -4.54
CA LYS A 100 10.21 20.01 -5.87
C LYS A 100 11.41 19.05 -5.87
N GLY A 101 12.13 18.98 -4.75
CA GLY A 101 13.30 18.11 -4.60
C GLY A 101 12.94 16.64 -4.37
N PRO A 102 13.96 15.77 -4.17
CA PRO A 102 13.76 14.38 -3.81
C PRO A 102 13.12 14.24 -2.42
N VAL A 103 12.50 13.09 -2.17
CA VAL A 103 11.90 12.75 -0.88
C VAL A 103 12.30 11.33 -0.46
N CYS A 104 12.36 11.08 0.85
CA CYS A 104 12.55 9.75 1.40
C CYS A 104 11.19 9.17 1.78
N GLY A 105 10.87 8.00 1.21
CA GLY A 105 9.65 7.26 1.54
C GLY A 105 9.79 6.45 2.82
N LEU A 106 8.67 6.11 3.46
CA LEU A 106 8.62 5.21 4.61
C LEU A 106 9.22 3.82 4.31
N ASP A 107 9.23 3.42 3.04
CA ASP A 107 9.87 2.19 2.56
C ASP A 107 11.41 2.27 2.49
N GLY A 108 12.01 3.37 2.97
CA GLY A 108 13.45 3.60 2.95
C GLY A 108 14.01 3.92 1.55
N LYS A 109 13.15 4.14 0.54
CA LYS A 109 13.59 4.45 -0.82
C LYS A 109 13.54 5.95 -1.11
N THR A 110 14.52 6.40 -1.88
CA THR A 110 14.54 7.77 -2.38
C THR A 110 13.69 7.87 -3.63
N TYR A 111 12.72 8.78 -3.62
CA TYR A 111 11.92 9.13 -4.78
C TYR A 111 12.40 10.45 -5.35
N ARG A 112 12.43 10.57 -6.68
CA ARG A 112 12.89 11.78 -7.37
C ARG A 112 12.15 13.05 -6.94
N ASN A 113 10.89 12.90 -6.53
CA ASN A 113 10.03 13.93 -5.94
C ASN A 113 8.78 13.27 -5.34
N GLU A 114 8.00 14.05 -4.60
CA GLU A 114 6.77 13.59 -3.94
C GLU A 114 5.72 13.04 -4.93
N CYS A 115 5.56 13.67 -6.10
CA CYS A 115 4.64 13.16 -7.12
C CYS A 115 5.01 11.75 -7.62
N ALA A 116 6.30 11.42 -7.67
CA ALA A 116 6.76 10.08 -8.01
C ALA A 116 6.43 9.07 -6.90
N LEU A 117 6.56 9.48 -5.63
CA LEU A 117 6.15 8.67 -4.49
C LEU A 117 4.63 8.42 -4.51
N LEU A 118 3.81 9.45 -4.70
CA LEU A 118 2.34 9.30 -4.78
C LEU A 118 1.91 8.36 -5.92
N LYS A 119 2.65 8.35 -7.03
CA LYS A 119 2.43 7.40 -8.13
C LYS A 119 2.79 5.97 -7.74
N ALA A 120 3.88 5.77 -6.99
CA ALA A 120 4.25 4.46 -6.46
C ALA A 120 3.22 3.98 -5.42
N ARG A 121 2.77 4.87 -4.54
CA ARG A 121 1.71 4.61 -3.55
C ARG A 121 0.44 4.07 -4.20
N CYS A 122 -0.04 4.75 -5.24
CA CYS A 122 -1.23 4.34 -5.99
C CYS A 122 -1.09 2.99 -6.72
N LYS A 123 0.13 2.63 -7.14
CA LYS A 123 0.38 1.41 -7.92
C LYS A 123 0.53 0.16 -7.06
N GLU A 124 1.30 0.25 -5.99
CA GLU A 124 1.85 -0.95 -5.31
C GLU A 124 1.78 -0.87 -3.78
N GLN A 125 1.92 0.30 -3.19
CA GLN A 125 2.12 0.44 -1.74
C GLN A 125 1.15 1.47 -1.13
N PRO A 126 -0.08 1.09 -0.75
CA PRO A 126 -1.09 2.02 -0.24
C PRO A 126 -0.63 2.88 0.96
N GLU A 127 0.20 2.32 1.84
CA GLU A 127 0.73 2.96 3.06
C GLU A 127 2.00 3.81 2.82
N LEU A 128 2.45 3.94 1.56
CA LEU A 128 3.70 4.64 1.26
C LEU A 128 3.52 6.16 1.43
N GLU A 129 4.24 6.74 2.37
CA GLU A 129 4.26 8.19 2.61
C GLU A 129 5.68 8.75 2.62
N VAL A 130 5.79 10.07 2.54
CA VAL A 130 7.06 10.79 2.76
C VAL A 130 7.33 10.84 4.25
N GLN A 131 8.49 10.35 4.68
CA GLN A 131 8.93 10.50 6.08
C GLN A 131 9.79 11.75 6.30
N TYR A 132 10.57 12.18 5.29
CA TYR A 132 11.30 13.44 5.31
C TYR A 132 11.67 13.92 3.90
N GLN A 133 11.92 15.22 3.77
CA GLN A 133 12.37 15.85 2.53
C GLN A 133 13.86 15.56 2.29
N GLY A 134 14.24 15.43 1.01
CA GLY A 134 15.60 15.06 0.60
C GLY A 134 15.75 13.57 0.27
N LYS A 135 16.98 13.15 -0.03
CA LYS A 135 17.28 11.73 -0.27
C LYS A 135 17.34 10.97 1.05
N CYS A 136 17.02 9.68 1.03
CA CYS A 136 17.22 8.82 2.20
C CYS A 136 18.71 8.79 2.58
N LYS A 137 18.99 8.79 3.89
CA LYS A 137 20.34 8.84 4.43
C LYS A 137 20.69 7.59 5.24
N LYS A 138 22.00 7.37 5.38
CA LYS A 138 22.61 6.26 6.16
C LYS A 138 22.98 6.65 7.60
N THR A 139 22.66 7.84 8.05
CA THR A 139 22.78 8.25 9.45
C THR A 139 21.78 9.36 9.71
N CYS A 140 21.50 9.65 10.98
CA CYS A 140 20.71 10.81 11.37
C CYS A 140 21.43 12.16 11.22
N ARG A 141 22.67 12.17 10.72
CA ARG A 141 23.41 13.41 10.48
C ARG A 141 22.74 14.18 9.34
N ASP A 142 22.40 15.43 9.62
CA ASP A 142 21.73 16.34 8.69
C ASP A 142 20.38 15.79 8.17
N VAL A 143 19.67 14.98 8.97
CA VAL A 143 18.29 14.58 8.72
C VAL A 143 17.37 15.48 9.54
N LEU A 144 16.54 16.27 8.86
CA LEU A 144 15.55 17.12 9.49
C LEU A 144 14.19 16.43 9.43
N CYS A 145 13.75 15.92 10.57
CA CYS A 145 12.47 15.26 10.70
C CYS A 145 11.33 16.28 10.81
N PRO A 146 10.20 16.07 10.11
CA PRO A 146 9.08 17.01 10.12
C PRO A 146 8.31 16.99 11.46
N GLY A 147 7.83 18.15 11.89
CA GLY A 147 6.98 18.28 13.08
C GLY A 147 7.68 17.82 14.37
N SER A 148 7.06 16.89 15.10
CA SER A 148 7.57 16.34 16.36
C SER A 148 8.26 14.98 16.20
N SER A 149 8.51 14.55 14.96
CA SER A 149 9.19 13.29 14.70
C SER A 149 10.69 13.36 15.01
N THR A 150 11.25 12.24 15.42
CA THR A 150 12.64 12.06 15.84
C THR A 150 13.34 11.16 14.84
N CYS A 151 14.62 11.45 14.55
CA CYS A 151 15.41 10.59 13.70
C CYS A 151 15.91 9.35 14.46
N VAL A 152 15.71 8.17 13.88
CA VAL A 152 16.26 6.89 14.36
C VAL A 152 16.97 6.17 13.21
N VAL A 153 17.91 5.27 13.53
CA VAL A 153 18.52 4.38 12.54
C VAL A 153 18.16 2.91 12.77
N ASP A 154 18.04 2.16 11.67
CA ASP A 154 17.91 0.70 11.71
C ASP A 154 19.28 -0.01 11.83
N GLN A 155 19.26 -1.35 11.86
CA GLN A 155 20.45 -2.19 11.94
C GLN A 155 21.40 -2.08 10.73
N THR A 156 20.94 -1.49 9.61
CA THR A 156 21.75 -1.21 8.41
C THR A 156 22.09 0.28 8.27
N ASN A 157 21.89 1.03 9.36
CA ASN A 157 22.05 2.47 9.49
C ASN A 157 21.10 3.33 8.62
N ASN A 158 20.02 2.80 8.04
CA ASN A 158 19.07 3.66 7.32
C ASN A 158 18.37 4.59 8.31
N ALA A 159 18.30 5.88 7.99
CA ALA A 159 17.68 6.89 8.82
C ALA A 159 16.17 6.98 8.56
N TYR A 160 15.40 7.01 9.65
CA TYR A 160 13.95 7.12 9.66
C TYR A 160 13.46 8.24 10.55
N CYS A 161 12.40 8.95 10.16
CA CYS A 161 11.70 9.91 11.01
C CYS A 161 10.46 9.27 11.61
N VAL A 162 10.44 9.11 12.93
CA VAL A 162 9.38 8.40 13.66
C VAL A 162 8.87 9.21 14.84
N THR A 163 7.64 8.97 15.26
CA THR A 163 7.09 9.59 16.48
C THR A 163 7.39 8.68 17.67
N CYS A 164 8.27 9.12 18.56
CA CYS A 164 8.58 8.38 19.78
C CYS A 164 7.39 8.43 20.76
N ASN A 165 7.00 7.28 21.31
CA ASN A 165 6.06 7.28 22.43
C ASN A 165 6.76 7.86 23.68
N ARG A 166 6.26 9.00 24.17
CA ARG A 166 6.81 9.70 25.34
C ARG A 166 6.08 9.36 26.64
N ILE A 167 4.91 8.74 26.55
CA ILE A 167 4.05 8.41 27.69
C ILE A 167 4.13 6.91 27.92
N CYS A 168 4.63 6.53 29.08
CA CYS A 168 4.72 5.14 29.50
C CYS A 168 3.86 4.95 30.76
N PRO A 169 3.10 3.85 30.87
CA PRO A 169 2.46 3.48 32.12
C PRO A 169 3.51 3.22 33.21
N GLU A 170 3.15 3.57 34.45
CA GLU A 170 3.94 3.20 35.62
C GLU A 170 3.99 1.67 35.77
N PRO A 171 5.14 1.11 36.19
CA PRO A 171 5.28 -0.32 36.36
C PRO A 171 4.38 -0.83 37.49
N THR A 172 3.79 -2.01 37.29
CA THR A 172 2.92 -2.68 38.28
C THR A 172 3.67 -3.73 39.10
N SER A 173 4.85 -4.17 38.65
CA SER A 173 5.69 -5.17 39.32
C SER A 173 7.17 -4.89 39.13
N HIS A 174 7.98 -5.33 40.10
CA HIS A 174 9.45 -5.27 40.04
C HIS A 174 10.04 -6.18 38.96
N GLU A 175 9.29 -7.16 38.47
CA GLU A 175 9.71 -8.06 37.39
C GLU A 175 9.75 -7.35 36.02
N GLN A 176 9.17 -6.16 35.90
CA GLN A 176 9.16 -5.40 34.65
C GLN A 176 10.44 -4.59 34.41
N TYR A 177 11.30 -4.45 35.43
CA TYR A 177 12.55 -3.72 35.31
C TYR A 177 13.51 -4.40 34.32
N LEU A 178 14.28 -3.60 33.59
CA LEU A 178 15.23 -4.07 32.59
C LEU A 178 16.57 -3.36 32.75
N CYS A 179 17.68 -4.07 32.59
CA CYS A 179 19.00 -3.46 32.48
C CYS A 179 19.37 -3.29 30.99
N GLY A 180 19.62 -2.07 30.55
CA GLY A 180 20.10 -1.78 29.19
C GLY A 180 21.59 -2.06 29.03
N ASN A 181 22.05 -2.25 27.78
CA ASN A 181 23.50 -2.37 27.49
C ASN A 181 24.30 -1.08 27.78
N ASP A 182 23.61 0.03 28.03
CA ASP A 182 24.15 1.30 28.50
C ASP A 182 24.36 1.33 30.03
N GLY A 183 24.06 0.24 30.74
CA GLY A 183 24.18 0.15 32.20
C GLY A 183 23.06 0.87 32.95
N ILE A 184 21.99 1.29 32.27
CA ILE A 184 20.86 1.99 32.88
C ILE A 184 19.74 1.00 33.19
N THR A 185 19.20 1.10 34.41
CA THR A 185 17.98 0.38 34.80
C THR A 185 16.74 1.14 34.30
N TYR A 186 15.92 0.47 33.49
CA TYR A 186 14.67 0.97 32.95
C TYR A 186 13.48 0.35 33.68
N ALA A 187 12.49 1.17 34.03
CA ALA A 187 11.30 0.74 34.77
C ALA A 187 10.41 -0.25 34.00
N SER A 188 10.43 -0.21 32.66
CA SER A 188 9.73 -1.17 31.81
C SER A 188 10.27 -1.17 30.38
N ALA A 189 9.83 -2.13 29.57
CA ALA A 189 10.12 -2.16 28.12
C ALA A 189 9.68 -0.87 27.40
N CYS A 190 8.61 -0.21 27.85
CA CYS A 190 8.21 1.09 27.29
C CYS A 190 9.28 2.15 27.54
N HIS A 191 9.82 2.22 28.76
CA HIS A 191 10.85 3.18 29.14
C HIS A 191 12.15 2.94 28.36
N LEU A 192 12.57 1.68 28.19
CA LEU A 192 13.73 1.32 27.35
C LEU A 192 13.52 1.72 25.88
N ARG A 193 12.33 1.46 25.31
CA ARG A 193 11.99 1.84 23.92
C ARG A 193 11.91 3.36 23.74
N LYS A 194 11.35 4.08 24.72
CA LYS A 194 11.32 5.55 24.74
C LYS A 194 12.74 6.11 24.71
N ALA A 195 13.62 5.63 25.59
CA ALA A 195 15.02 6.05 25.62
C ALA A 195 15.75 5.71 24.31
N THR A 196 15.57 4.49 23.79
CA THR A 196 16.13 4.05 22.50
C THR A 196 15.69 4.97 21.34
N CYS A 197 14.41 5.32 21.29
CA CYS A 197 13.88 6.20 20.24
C CYS A 197 14.41 7.63 20.35
N LEU A 198 14.48 8.18 21.57
CA LEU A 198 15.03 9.53 21.81
C LEU A 198 16.55 9.59 21.57
N LEU A 199 17.27 8.49 21.78
CA LEU A 199 18.69 8.37 21.47
C LEU A 199 18.96 8.28 19.95
N GLY A 200 17.99 7.80 19.17
CA GLY A 200 18.09 7.65 17.72
C GLY A 200 18.81 6.38 17.25
N ARG A 201 19.16 5.46 18.16
CA ARG A 201 19.80 4.17 17.84
C ARG A 201 19.52 3.14 18.93
N SER A 202 19.64 1.86 18.59
CA SER A 202 19.44 0.75 19.52
C SER A 202 20.37 0.82 20.73
N ILE A 203 19.79 0.85 21.93
CA ILE A 203 20.50 0.58 23.19
C ILE A 203 20.65 -0.93 23.37
N GLY A 204 19.54 -1.65 23.23
CA GLY A 204 19.48 -3.10 23.44
C GLY A 204 19.34 -3.48 24.92
N LEU A 205 18.69 -4.61 25.15
CA LEU A 205 18.53 -5.21 26.47
C LEU A 205 19.79 -6.00 26.82
N ALA A 206 20.36 -5.77 28.01
CA ALA A 206 21.43 -6.60 28.54
C ALA A 206 20.84 -7.84 29.23
N TYR A 207 19.98 -7.62 30.24
CA TYR A 207 19.27 -8.67 30.96
C TYR A 207 18.04 -8.10 31.69
N GLU A 208 17.13 -8.98 32.11
CA GLU A 208 15.93 -8.64 32.87
C GLU A 208 16.26 -8.35 34.35
N GLY A 209 15.53 -7.42 34.97
CA GLY A 209 15.79 -6.93 36.31
C GLY A 209 16.57 -5.63 36.36
N LYS A 210 16.99 -5.24 37.57
CA LYS A 210 17.83 -4.04 37.79
C LYS A 210 19.28 -4.35 37.44
N CYS A 211 20.02 -3.33 36.99
CA CYS A 211 21.46 -3.46 36.77
C CYS A 211 22.19 -3.74 38.09
N ILE A 212 23.22 -4.59 38.04
CA ILE A 212 24.11 -4.99 39.14
C ILE A 212 25.55 -4.54 38.90
#